data_AF-A0A2V6NDP4-F1
#
_entry.id   AF-A0A2V6NDP4-F1
#
_cell.length_a   1.000
_cell.length_b   1.000
_cell.length_c   1.000
_cell.angle_alpha   90.00
_cell.angle_beta   90.00
_cell.angle_gamma   90.00
#
_symmetry.space_group_name_H-M   'P 1'
#
loop_
_entity.id
_entity.type
_entity.pdbx_description
1 polymer ?
#
loop_
_entity_poly.entity_id
_entity_poly.type
_entity_poly.pdbx_seq_one_letter_code
_entity_poly.pdbx_strand_id
1 'polypeptide(L)'
;MKTEIVSAHECAKAIRLLRDGEVVALPTETVYGLAADALNPDAVTKIFEAKERPRFDPLIVHLPSGEALDEIAIVESQVAHKLMEKF
;
A
#
# COMPACT_ATOMS: atom_id res chain seq x y z
N MET A 1 13.67 -0.16 15.36
CA MET A 1 13.50 0.18 13.94
C MET A 1 14.31 1.44 13.64
N LYS A 2 15.13 1.46 12.58
CA LYS A 2 15.87 2.66 12.18
C LYS A 2 15.05 3.39 11.13
N THR A 3 14.64 4.62 11.42
CA THR A 3 13.91 5.48 10.46
C THR A 3 14.91 6.31 9.67
N GLU A 4 14.70 6.39 8.36
CA GLU A 4 15.48 7.24 7.47
C GLU A 4 14.52 8.06 6.59
N ILE A 5 14.82 9.34 6.40
CA ILE A 5 14.06 10.22 5.51
C ILE A 5 14.63 10.07 4.11
N VAL A 6 13.80 9.66 3.16
CA VAL A 6 14.13 9.60 1.73
C VAL A 6 13.53 10.84 1.06
N SER A 7 14.31 11.54 0.24
CA SER A 7 13.79 12.65 -0.55
C SER A 7 12.70 12.17 -1.50
N ALA A 8 11.64 12.98 -1.70
CA ALA A 8 10.58 12.67 -2.66
C ALA A 8 11.09 12.53 -4.11
N HIS A 9 12.27 13.08 -4.42
CA HIS A 9 12.92 12.93 -5.73
C HIS A 9 13.74 11.62 -5.85
N GLU A 10 13.87 10.86 -4.77
CA GLU A 10 14.70 9.65 -4.66
C GLU A 10 13.84 8.39 -4.42
N CYS A 11 12.70 8.28 -5.13
CA CYS A 11 11.78 7.15 -5.00
C CYS A 11 12.44 5.77 -5.26
N ALA A 12 13.56 5.72 -5.99
CA ALA A 12 14.29 4.48 -6.24
C ALA A 12 14.68 3.73 -4.95
N LYS A 13 15.05 4.47 -3.90
CA LYS A 13 15.38 3.86 -2.60
C LYS A 13 14.15 3.32 -1.89
N ALA A 14 13.04 4.07 -1.90
CA ALA A 14 11.76 3.61 -1.34
C ALA A 14 11.25 2.35 -2.06
N ILE A 15 11.32 2.32 -3.39
CA ILE A 15 10.94 1.16 -4.20
C ILE A 15 11.80 -0.06 -3.84
N ARG A 16 13.11 0.13 -3.69
CA ARG A 16 14.00 -0.96 -3.26
C ARG A 16 13.63 -1.48 -1.88
N LEU A 17 13.40 -0.60 -0.91
CA LEU A 17 12.99 -0.99 0.43
C LEU A 17 11.68 -1.79 0.42
N LEU A 18 10.68 -1.37 -0.35
CA LEU A 18 9.43 -2.13 -0.50
C LEU A 18 9.67 -3.51 -1.10
N ARG A 19 10.51 -3.62 -2.13
CA ARG A 19 10.89 -4.90 -2.76
C ARG A 19 11.69 -5.81 -1.82
N ASP A 20 12.49 -5.22 -0.93
CA ASP A 20 13.24 -5.94 0.11
C ASP A 20 12.33 -6.33 1.30
N GLY A 21 11.02 -6.05 1.24
CA GLY A 21 10.06 -6.38 2.28
C GLY A 21 10.09 -5.44 3.49
N GLU A 22 10.64 -4.25 3.34
CA GLU A 22 10.61 -3.19 4.36
C GLU A 22 9.39 -2.28 4.21
N VAL A 23 9.08 -1.56 5.29
CA VAL A 23 7.96 -0.61 5.32
C VAL A 23 8.42 0.80 4.96
N VAL A 24 7.59 1.54 4.24
CA VAL A 24 7.85 2.92 3.82
C VAL A 24 6.67 3.80 4.19
N ALA A 25 6.94 4.91 4.88
CA ALA A 25 5.94 5.96 5.07
C ALA A 25 5.84 6.80 3.79
N LEU A 26 4.64 6.92 3.23
CA LEU A 26 4.37 7.62 1.98
C LEU A 26 3.44 8.82 2.24
N PRO A 27 3.74 10.02 1.70
CA PRO A 27 2.78 11.11 1.71
C PRO A 27 1.62 10.80 0.74
N THR A 28 0.39 11.11 1.15
CA THR A 28 -0.78 11.12 0.26
C THR A 28 -1.48 12.48 0.37
N GLU A 29 -2.53 12.70 -0.42
CA GLU A 29 -3.37 13.89 -0.36
C GLU A 29 -4.17 14.01 0.95
N THR A 30 -4.37 12.91 1.67
CA THR A 30 -5.16 12.89 2.92
C THR A 30 -4.27 12.81 4.17
N VAL A 31 -3.53 11.71 4.34
CA VAL A 31 -2.70 11.42 5.51
C VAL A 31 -1.51 10.56 5.10
N TYR A 32 -0.41 10.62 5.86
CA TYR A 32 0.70 9.69 5.60
C TYR A 32 0.24 8.22 5.76
N GLY A 33 0.50 7.43 4.74
CA GLY A 33 0.32 5.99 4.75
C GLY A 33 1.59 5.28 5.21
N LEU A 34 1.46 4.13 5.87
CA LEU A 34 2.57 3.19 6.08
C LEU A 34 2.37 2.02 5.11
N ALA A 35 3.24 1.91 4.12
CA ALA A 35 3.11 0.97 3.02
C ALA A 35 4.13 -0.17 3.12
N ALA A 36 3.75 -1.30 2.54
CA ALA A 36 4.54 -2.50 2.32
C ALA A 36 4.07 -3.13 1.00
N ASP A 37 4.84 -4.09 0.48
CA ASP A 37 4.35 -4.92 -0.62
C ASP A 37 3.14 -5.75 -0.16
N ALA A 38 1.99 -5.53 -0.77
CA ALA A 38 0.72 -6.18 -0.43
C ALA A 38 0.71 -7.68 -0.70
N LEU A 39 1.59 -8.17 -1.59
CA LEU A 39 1.71 -9.59 -1.94
C LEU A 39 2.75 -10.32 -1.08
N ASN A 40 3.42 -9.61 -0.16
CA ASN A 40 4.41 -10.17 0.76
C ASN A 40 3.84 -10.20 2.20
N PRO A 41 3.40 -11.37 2.72
CA PRO A 41 2.81 -11.48 4.05
C PRO A 41 3.73 -11.01 5.19
N ASP A 42 5.04 -11.22 5.06
CA ASP A 42 6.02 -10.80 6.07
C ASP A 42 6.13 -9.27 6.10
N ALA A 43 6.14 -8.62 4.94
CA ALA A 43 6.17 -7.16 4.84
C ALA A 43 4.86 -6.55 5.39
N VAL A 44 3.71 -7.15 5.09
CA VAL A 44 2.40 -6.75 5.63
C VAL A 44 2.37 -6.89 7.17
N THR A 45 2.95 -7.95 7.72
CA THR A 45 3.02 -8.17 9.17
C THR A 45 3.75 -7.03 9.88
N LYS A 46 4.83 -6.50 9.27
CA LYS A 46 5.56 -5.34 9.82
C LYS A 46 4.67 -4.09 9.96
N ILE A 47 3.67 -3.89 9.10
CA ILE A 47 2.70 -2.77 9.25
C ILE A 47 1.88 -2.94 10.54
N PHE A 48 1.36 -4.14 10.77
CA PHE A 48 0.55 -4.43 11.96
C PHE A 48 1.37 -4.26 13.24
N GLU A 49 2.61 -4.76 13.24
CA GLU A 49 3.52 -4.63 14.38
C GLU A 49 3.90 -3.17 14.64
N ALA A 50 4.30 -2.42 13.61
CA ALA A 50 4.74 -1.03 13.75
C ALA A 50 3.61 -0.10 14.21
N LYS A 51 2.36 -0.40 13.87
CA LYS A 51 1.18 0.40 14.26
C LYS A 51 0.46 -0.14 15.50
N GLU A 52 0.93 -1.24 16.07
CA GLU A 52 0.22 -1.99 17.11
C GLU A 52 -1.26 -2.26 16.71
N ARG A 53 -1.49 -2.52 15.42
CA ARG A 53 -2.82 -2.64 14.83
C ARG A 53 -3.38 -4.04 15.07
N PRO A 54 -4.65 -4.18 15.52
CA PRO A 54 -5.29 -5.48 15.61
C PRO A 54 -5.39 -6.17 14.23
N ARG A 55 -5.11 -7.47 14.16
CA ARG A 55 -5.10 -8.22 12.89
C ARG A 55 -6.46 -8.31 12.18
N PHE A 56 -7.55 -8.04 12.89
CA PHE A 56 -8.90 -8.03 12.31
C PHE A 56 -9.23 -6.71 11.60
N ASP A 57 -8.41 -5.68 11.75
CA ASP A 57 -8.64 -4.36 11.14
C ASP A 57 -7.87 -4.30 9.80
N PRO A 58 -8.55 -4.48 8.65
CA PRO A 58 -7.90 -4.74 7.37
C PRO A 58 -7.09 -3.53 6.87
N LEU A 59 -6.22 -3.77 5.89
CA LEU A 59 -5.44 -2.73 5.21
C LEU A 59 -6.01 -2.46 3.82
N ILE A 60 -5.77 -1.26 3.29
CA ILE A 60 -6.15 -0.85 1.93
C ILE A 60 -5.00 -1.17 0.98
N VAL A 61 -5.28 -1.90 -0.10
CA VAL A 61 -4.33 -2.11 -1.21
C VAL A 61 -4.42 -0.95 -2.19
N HIS A 62 -3.27 -0.32 -2.47
CA HIS A 62 -3.17 0.75 -3.46
C HIS A 62 -2.72 0.15 -4.79
N LEU A 63 -3.43 0.48 -5.86
CA LEU A 63 -3.13 0.01 -7.22
C LEU A 63 -2.65 1.16 -8.10
N PRO A 64 -1.78 0.89 -9.10
CA PRO A 64 -1.28 1.91 -10.00
C PRO A 64 -2.32 2.39 -11.03
N SER A 65 -3.29 1.53 -11.35
CA SER A 65 -4.40 1.82 -12.26
C SER A 65 -5.59 0.89 -11.96
N GLY A 66 -6.75 1.20 -12.54
CA GLY A 66 -7.92 0.31 -12.48
C GLY A 66 -7.71 -1.01 -13.20
N GLU A 67 -6.84 -1.06 -14.21
CA GLU A 67 -6.52 -2.29 -14.97
C GLU A 67 -5.84 -3.35 -14.09
N ALA A 68 -5.07 -2.91 -13.09
CA ALA A 68 -4.41 -3.80 -12.14
C ALA A 68 -5.39 -4.47 -11.14
N LEU A 69 -6.66 -4.06 -11.12
CA LEU A 69 -7.66 -4.60 -10.19
C LEU A 69 -7.90 -6.09 -10.43
N ASP A 70 -7.95 -6.51 -11.69
CA ASP A 70 -8.22 -7.89 -12.09
C ASP A 70 -7.13 -8.86 -11.62
N GLU A 71 -5.93 -8.35 -11.31
CA GLU A 71 -4.83 -9.15 -10.75
C GLU A 71 -5.01 -9.49 -9.27
N ILE A 72 -5.83 -8.72 -8.54
CA ILE A 72 -5.93 -8.81 -7.07
C ILE A 72 -7.35 -9.07 -6.53
N ALA A 73 -8.40 -8.80 -7.31
CA ALA A 73 -9.77 -8.85 -6.81
C ALA A 73 -10.78 -9.16 -7.93
N ILE A 74 -11.86 -9.85 -7.58
CA ILE A 74 -13.02 -10.06 -8.44
C ILE A 74 -14.11 -9.05 -8.03
N VAL A 75 -14.49 -8.16 -8.96
CA VAL A 75 -15.51 -7.13 -8.71
C VAL A 75 -16.66 -7.26 -9.71
N GLU A 76 -17.74 -7.94 -9.30
CA GLU A 76 -18.92 -8.18 -10.15
C GLU A 76 -19.90 -6.98 -10.19
N SER A 77 -19.72 -6.01 -9.28
CA SER A 77 -20.64 -4.89 -9.12
C SER A 77 -20.47 -3.84 -10.22
N GLN A 78 -21.47 -3.70 -11.09
CA GLN A 78 -21.52 -2.62 -12.08
C GLN A 78 -21.49 -1.21 -11.45
N VAL A 79 -22.00 -1.06 -10.22
CA VAL A 79 -21.95 0.22 -9.49
C VAL A 79 -20.51 0.54 -9.09
N ALA A 80 -19.74 -0.46 -8.65
CA ALA A 80 -18.33 -0.25 -8.30
C ALA A 80 -17.52 0.20 -9.51
N HIS A 81 -17.70 -0.43 -10.68
CA HIS A 81 -17.06 -0.02 -11.94
C HIS A 81 -17.35 1.44 -12.31
N LYS A 82 -18.62 1.85 -12.26
CA LYS A 82 -19.01 3.25 -12.52
C LYS A 82 -18.42 4.26 -11.55
N LEU A 83 -18.18 3.85 -10.30
CA LEU A 83 -17.54 4.73 -9.31
C LEU A 83 -16.04 4.86 -9.60
N MET A 84 -15.36 3.77 -9.95
CA MET A 84 -13.93 3.77 -10.31
C MET A 84 -13.63 4.56 -11.59
N GLU A 85 -14.52 4.56 -12.57
CA GLU A 85 -14.35 5.37 -13.79
C GLU A 85 -14.52 6.88 -13.54
N LYS A 86 -15.26 7.25 -12.50
CA LYS A 86 -15.66 8.63 -12.24
C LYS A 86 -14.71 9.38 -11.29
N PHE A 87 -14.11 8.68 -10.34
CA PHE A 87 -13.30 9.23 -9.25
C PHE A 87 -11.89 8.66 -9.30
#